data_AF-A0A060Z5J5-F1
#
_entry.id   AF-A0A060Z5J5-F1
#
_cell.length_a   1.000
_cell.length_b   1.000
_cell.length_c   1.000
_cell.angle_alpha   90.00
_cell.angle_beta   90.00
_cell.angle_gamma   90.00
#
_symmetry.space_group_name_H-M   'P 1'
#
loop_
_entity.id
_entity.type
_entity.pdbx_description
1 polymer ?
#
loop_
_entity_poly.entity_id
_entity_poly.type
_entity_poly.pdbx_seq_one_letter_code
_entity_poly.pdbx_strand_id
1 'polypeptide(L)'
;MKCCGWTGPGNWSENVWIRNSSVSMYPCSCRNETLPGTDVKETGLCEHLSNILPVYETGCMHSVEGWLLENCGVILGICVGVAVIELLGMILSMCLCKSVVQEDYTKVPKY
;
A
#
# COMPACT_ATOMS: atom_id res chain seq x y z
N MET A 1 -7.82 -3.11 -6.01
CA MET A 1 -8.24 -4.46 -5.57
C MET A 1 -9.75 -4.46 -5.45
N LYS A 2 -10.41 -5.51 -5.92
CA LYS A 2 -11.87 -5.64 -5.98
C LYS A 2 -12.37 -6.24 -4.65
N CYS A 3 -12.45 -5.42 -3.61
CA CYS A 3 -12.76 -5.84 -2.24
C CYS A 3 -13.73 -4.88 -1.54
N CYS A 4 -14.34 -5.30 -0.44
CA CYS A 4 -15.14 -4.43 0.42
C CYS A 4 -14.92 -4.72 1.90
N GLY A 5 -14.71 -3.66 2.68
CA GLY A 5 -14.47 -3.77 4.13
C GLY A 5 -13.12 -4.41 4.46
N TRP A 6 -12.83 -4.57 5.76
CA TRP A 6 -11.56 -5.14 6.21
C TRP A 6 -11.56 -6.65 6.04
N THR A 7 -12.42 -7.36 6.78
CA THR A 7 -12.63 -8.81 6.66
C THR A 7 -13.76 -9.15 5.68
N GLY A 8 -14.64 -8.19 5.38
CA GLY A 8 -15.71 -8.33 4.39
C GLY A 8 -16.70 -7.16 4.43
N PRO A 9 -17.74 -7.16 3.56
CA PRO A 9 -18.70 -6.06 3.48
C PRO A 9 -19.47 -5.83 4.79
N GLY A 10 -19.60 -6.86 5.63
CA GLY A 10 -20.23 -6.78 6.95
C GLY A 10 -19.60 -5.74 7.90
N ASN A 11 -18.32 -5.37 7.72
CA ASN A 11 -17.70 -4.32 8.55
C ASN A 11 -18.41 -2.96 8.43
N TRP A 12 -19.11 -2.72 7.32
CA TRP A 12 -19.86 -1.48 7.13
C TRP A 12 -21.18 -1.40 7.91
N SER A 13 -21.64 -2.51 8.48
CA SER A 13 -22.84 -2.53 9.33
C SER A 13 -22.66 -1.78 10.65
N GLU A 14 -21.41 -1.62 11.11
CA GLU A 14 -21.06 -0.88 12.32
C GLU A 14 -20.97 0.64 12.08
N ASN A 15 -21.01 1.08 10.82
CA ASN A 15 -20.91 2.49 10.48
C ASN A 15 -22.18 3.25 10.89
N VAL A 16 -22.02 4.33 11.66
CA VAL A 16 -23.15 5.10 12.23
C VAL A 16 -24.02 5.73 11.13
N TRP A 17 -23.42 6.24 10.05
CA TRP A 17 -24.18 6.87 8.96
C TRP A 17 -24.99 5.86 8.16
N ILE A 18 -24.46 4.64 7.95
CA ILE A 18 -25.17 3.56 7.27
C ILE A 18 -26.27 3.00 8.18
N ARG A 19 -25.96 2.74 9.46
CA ARG A 19 -26.90 2.15 10.43
C ARG A 19 -28.09 3.05 10.75
N ASN A 20 -27.88 4.36 10.84
CA ASN A 20 -28.93 5.33 11.19
C ASN A 20 -29.70 5.85 9.97
N SER A 21 -29.42 5.32 8.78
CA SER A 21 -30.10 5.71 7.56
C SER A 21 -31.43 5.00 7.42
N SER A 22 -32.44 5.72 6.95
CA SER A 22 -33.72 5.16 6.54
C SER A 22 -33.63 4.30 5.27
N VAL A 23 -32.49 4.39 4.59
CA VAL A 23 -32.19 3.81 3.28
C VAL A 23 -30.99 2.88 3.39
N SER A 24 -31.05 1.72 2.72
CA SER A 24 -29.93 0.78 2.67
C SER A 24 -28.78 1.37 1.86
N MET A 25 -27.68 1.68 2.54
CA MET A 25 -26.50 2.28 1.94
C MET A 25 -25.27 1.40 2.09
N TYR A 26 -24.34 1.55 1.16
CA TYR A 26 -23.02 0.94 1.17
C TYR A 26 -21.99 1.92 0.60
N PRO A 27 -20.69 1.77 0.89
CA PRO A 27 -19.68 2.61 0.27
C PRO A 27 -19.63 2.37 -1.24
N CYS A 28 -19.70 3.43 -2.03
CA CYS A 28 -19.75 3.29 -3.48
C CYS A 28 -18.51 2.59 -4.06
N SER A 29 -17.34 2.78 -3.44
CA SER A 29 -16.09 2.12 -3.80
C SER A 29 -16.10 0.59 -3.62
N CYS A 30 -17.07 0.04 -2.88
CA CYS A 30 -17.26 -1.39 -2.75
C CYS A 30 -18.02 -2.01 -3.92
N ARG A 31 -18.59 -1.21 -4.83
CA ARG A 31 -19.51 -1.70 -5.86
C ARG A 31 -18.81 -2.70 -6.78
N ASN A 32 -19.45 -3.85 -6.98
CA ASN A 32 -19.07 -4.77 -8.02
C ASN A 32 -19.73 -4.37 -9.34
N GLU A 33 -18.93 -3.81 -10.24
CA GLU A 33 -19.36 -3.32 -11.56
C GLU A 33 -19.98 -4.41 -12.45
N THR A 34 -19.69 -5.69 -12.16
CA THR A 34 -20.29 -6.80 -12.92
C THR A 34 -21.74 -7.07 -12.52
N LEU A 35 -22.23 -6.48 -11.43
CA LEU A 35 -23.60 -6.66 -10.94
C LEU A 35 -24.52 -5.52 -11.42
N PRO A 36 -25.78 -5.83 -11.77
CA PRO A 36 -26.76 -4.81 -12.15
C PRO A 36 -27.02 -3.85 -10.98
N GLY A 37 -27.13 -2.55 -11.27
CA GLY A 37 -27.32 -1.53 -10.25
C GLY A 37 -27.25 -0.09 -10.79
N THR A 38 -27.32 0.88 -9.89
CA THR A 38 -27.21 2.32 -10.15
C THR A 38 -25.79 2.72 -10.59
N ASP A 39 -25.61 3.88 -11.21
CA ASP A 39 -24.30 4.34 -11.70
C ASP A 39 -23.19 4.24 -10.64
N VAL A 40 -22.00 3.78 -11.06
CA VAL A 40 -20.82 3.70 -10.20
C VAL A 40 -20.44 5.11 -9.79
N LYS A 41 -20.42 5.38 -8.49
CA LYS A 41 -19.72 6.53 -7.92
C LYS A 41 -18.42 6.04 -7.31
N GLU A 42 -17.34 6.78 -7.50
CA GLU A 42 -16.02 6.40 -6.97
C GLU A 42 -15.90 6.62 -5.45
N THR A 43 -16.71 7.53 -4.89
CA THR A 43 -16.59 7.96 -3.50
C THR A 43 -17.96 8.14 -2.83
N GLY A 44 -17.94 8.15 -1.49
CA GLY A 44 -19.13 8.36 -0.67
C GLY A 44 -19.96 7.09 -0.46
N LEU A 45 -21.23 7.32 -0.11
CA LEU A 45 -22.21 6.27 0.14
C LEU A 45 -23.21 6.20 -1.01
N CYS A 46 -23.55 4.98 -1.41
CA CYS A 46 -24.46 4.66 -2.47
C CYS A 46 -25.66 3.93 -1.90
N GLU A 47 -26.84 4.28 -2.38
CA GLU A 47 -28.08 3.58 -2.07
C GLU A 47 -28.20 2.31 -2.90
N HIS A 48 -28.80 1.29 -2.30
CA HIS A 48 -29.18 0.07 -2.99
C HIS A 48 -30.66 -0.25 -2.80
N LEU A 49 -31.32 -0.64 -3.89
CA LEU A 49 -32.77 -0.86 -3.94
C LEU A 49 -33.17 -2.33 -4.08
N SER A 50 -32.21 -3.24 -4.31
CA SER A 50 -32.51 -4.67 -4.45
C SER A 50 -32.23 -5.44 -3.14
N ASN A 51 -32.71 -6.67 -3.04
CA ASN A 51 -32.41 -7.52 -1.88
C ASN A 51 -30.96 -8.02 -1.83
N ILE A 52 -30.22 -7.92 -2.94
CA ILE A 52 -28.85 -8.45 -3.10
C ILE A 52 -27.86 -7.30 -3.11
N LEU A 53 -27.00 -7.19 -2.09
CA LEU A 53 -26.03 -6.10 -1.99
C LEU A 53 -24.98 -6.18 -3.12
N PRO A 54 -24.82 -5.16 -4.00
CA PRO A 54 -24.02 -5.27 -5.21
C PRO A 54 -22.55 -4.92 -4.95
N VAL A 55 -21.95 -5.55 -3.95
CA VAL A 55 -20.57 -5.26 -3.50
C VAL A 55 -19.64 -6.44 -3.71
N TYR A 56 -18.34 -6.20 -3.65
CA TYR A 56 -17.37 -7.28 -3.53
C TYR A 56 -17.47 -7.97 -2.17
N GLU A 57 -17.61 -9.29 -2.17
CA GLU A 57 -17.69 -10.08 -0.93
C GLU A 57 -16.32 -10.30 -0.27
N THR A 58 -15.24 -10.20 -1.05
CA THR A 58 -13.87 -10.37 -0.55
C THR A 58 -13.47 -9.19 0.33
N GLY A 59 -13.02 -9.47 1.56
CA GLY A 59 -12.40 -8.46 2.44
C GLY A 59 -11.06 -7.96 1.90
N CYS A 60 -10.77 -6.67 2.10
CA CYS A 60 -9.52 -6.07 1.62
C CYS A 60 -8.27 -6.61 2.34
N MET A 61 -8.41 -7.07 3.59
CA MET A 61 -7.33 -7.75 4.32
C MET A 61 -6.80 -8.94 3.54
N HIS A 62 -7.69 -9.82 3.05
CA HIS A 62 -7.29 -11.01 2.29
C HIS A 62 -6.55 -10.65 0.99
N SER A 63 -6.95 -9.55 0.34
CA SER A 63 -6.30 -9.09 -0.88
C SER A 63 -4.89 -8.56 -0.60
N VAL A 64 -4.71 -7.81 0.49
CA VAL A 64 -3.41 -7.26 0.91
C VAL A 64 -2.49 -8.36 1.43
N GLU A 65 -3.00 -9.25 2.28
CA GLU A 65 -2.26 -10.39 2.82
C GLU A 65 -1.80 -11.33 1.70
N GLY A 66 -2.69 -11.69 0.78
CA GLY A 66 -2.35 -12.53 -0.38
C GLY A 66 -1.26 -11.88 -1.23
N TRP A 67 -1.44 -10.60 -1.60
CA TRP A 67 -0.44 -9.86 -2.37
C TRP A 67 0.91 -9.79 -1.64
N LEU A 68 0.90 -9.55 -0.32
CA LEU A 68 2.12 -9.47 0.48
C LEU A 68 2.87 -10.80 0.50
N LEU A 69 2.17 -11.91 0.73
CA LEU A 69 2.77 -13.25 0.76
C LEU A 69 3.34 -13.66 -0.61
N GLU A 70 2.61 -13.36 -1.69
CA GLU A 70 3.06 -13.62 -3.07
C GLU A 70 4.31 -12.80 -3.45
N ASN A 71 4.44 -11.58 -2.93
CA ASN A 71 5.52 -10.65 -3.28
C ASN A 71 6.61 -10.51 -2.20
N CYS A 72 6.51 -11.26 -1.11
CA CYS A 72 7.40 -11.15 0.05
C CYS A 72 8.88 -11.31 -0.34
N GLY A 73 9.19 -12.29 -1.20
CA GLY A 73 10.55 -12.51 -1.69
C GLY A 73 11.12 -11.34 -2.48
N VAL A 74 10.31 -10.67 -3.32
CA VAL A 74 10.73 -9.49 -4.09
C VAL A 74 11.01 -8.32 -3.16
N ILE A 75 10.11 -8.08 -2.18
CA ILE A 75 10.28 -7.02 -1.18
C ILE A 75 11.57 -7.22 -0.39
N LEU A 76 11.82 -8.43 0.12
CA LEU A 76 13.06 -8.76 0.83
C LEU A 76 14.29 -8.59 -0.06
N GLY A 77 14.21 -8.99 -1.33
CA GLY A 77 15.28 -8.78 -2.30
C GLY A 77 15.63 -7.30 -2.50
N ILE A 78 14.62 -6.43 -2.61
CA ILE A 78 14.82 -4.98 -2.71
C ILE A 78 15.48 -4.45 -1.43
N CYS A 79 15.01 -4.85 -0.25
CA CYS A 79 15.58 -4.42 1.03
C CYS A 79 17.07 -4.80 1.15
N VAL A 80 17.43 -6.02 0.78
CA VAL A 80 18.83 -6.48 0.77
C VAL A 80 19.65 -5.67 -0.25
N GLY A 81 19.10 -5.43 -1.44
CA GLY A 81 19.76 -4.61 -2.46
C GLY A 81 20.08 -3.20 -1.98
N VAL A 82 19.13 -2.54 -1.32
CA VAL A 82 19.34 -1.21 -0.72
C VAL A 82 20.44 -1.27 0.34
N ALA A 83 20.40 -2.24 1.25
CA ALA A 83 21.43 -2.38 2.29
C ALA A 83 22.85 -2.57 1.72
N VAL A 84 23.00 -3.32 0.62
CA VAL A 84 24.29 -3.48 -0.07
C VAL A 84 24.75 -2.16 -0.69
N ILE A 85 23.85 -1.44 -1.37
CA ILE A 85 24.16 -0.14 -1.98
C ILE A 85 24.59 0.87 -0.89
N GLU A 86 23.90 0.90 0.25
CA GLU A 86 24.25 1.74 1.38
C GLU A 86 25.63 1.41 1.94
N LEU A 87 25.94 0.13 2.12
CA LEU A 87 27.25 -0.31 2.60
C LEU A 87 28.37 0.08 1.63
N LEU A 88 28.17 -0.11 0.33
CA LEU A 88 29.13 0.31 -0.69
C LEU A 88 29.31 1.85 -0.68
N GLY A 89 28.22 2.60 -0.52
CA GLY A 89 28.27 4.06 -0.38
C GLY A 89 29.12 4.51 0.81
N MET A 90 28.96 3.87 1.97
CA MET A 90 29.78 4.15 3.16
C MET A 90 31.26 3.83 2.92
N ILE A 91 31.57 2.69 2.31
CA ILE A 91 32.97 2.29 2.01
C ILE A 91 33.60 3.31 1.04
N LEU A 92 32.92 3.64 -0.05
CA LEU A 92 33.42 4.59 -1.04
C LEU A 92 33.62 5.98 -0.44
N SER A 93 32.72 6.44 0.43
CA SER A 93 32.87 7.70 1.16
C SER A 93 34.14 7.71 2.02
N MET A 94 34.39 6.64 2.78
CA MET A 94 35.61 6.52 3.59
C MET A 94 36.88 6.47 2.72
N CYS A 95 36.86 5.72 1.62
CA CYS A 95 37.97 5.64 0.67
C CYS A 95 38.27 6.99 0.01
N LEU A 96 37.24 7.73 -0.38
CA LEU A 96 37.38 9.08 -0.94
C LEU A 96 37.96 10.06 0.08
N CYS A 97 37.45 10.06 1.32
CA CYS A 97 37.99 10.90 2.39
C CYS A 97 39.48 10.64 2.64
N LYS A 98 39.90 9.36 2.68
CA LYS A 98 41.33 9.02 2.83
C LYS A 98 42.16 9.51 1.65
N SER A 99 41.68 9.31 0.42
CA SER A 99 42.42 9.66 -0.80
C SER A 99 42.64 11.17 -0.92
N VAL A 100 41.60 11.97 -0.65
CA VAL A 100 41.69 13.45 -0.66
C VAL A 100 42.65 13.95 0.42
N VAL A 101 42.53 13.44 1.65
CA VAL A 101 43.41 13.86 2.76
C VAL A 101 44.88 13.52 2.47
N GLN A 102 45.15 12.36 1.85
CA GLN A 102 46.51 11.93 1.53
C GLN A 102 47.18 12.80 0.45
N GLU A 103 46.41 13.28 -0.55
CA GLU A 103 46.94 14.23 -1.53
C GLU A 103 47.44 15.53 -0.87
N ASP A 104 46.67 16.13 0.04
CA ASP A 104 47.05 17.39 0.69
C ASP A 104 48.32 17.26 1.55
N TYR A 105 48.49 16.14 2.28
CA TYR A 105 49.71 15.93 3.08
C TYR A 105 50.97 15.78 2.23
N THR A 106 50.88 15.22 1.02
CA THR A 106 52.05 15.06 0.14
C THR A 106 52.52 16.36 -0.50
N LYS A 107 51.73 17.44 -0.45
CA LYS A 107 52.11 18.76 -0.99
C LYS A 107 52.81 19.66 0.04
N VAL A 108 52.95 19.24 1.29
CA VAL A 108 53.72 19.96 2.30
C VAL A 108 55.18 19.49 2.24
N PRO A 109 56.17 20.38 1.97
CA PRO A 109 57.57 19.98 1.94
C PRO A 109 57.98 19.48 3.32
N LYS A 110 58.54 18.27 3.38
CA LYS A 110 59.17 17.77 4.60
C LYS A 110 60.47 18.55 4.79
N TYR A 111 60.50 19.39 5.83
CA TYR A 111 61.70 20.07 6.32
C TYR A 111 62.72 19.05 6.85
#